data_AF-A0A7X4BKR3-F1
#
_entry.id   AF-A0A7X4BKR3-F1
#
_cell.length_a   1.000
_cell.length_b   1.000
_cell.length_c   1.000
_cell.angle_alpha   90.00
_cell.angle_beta   90.00
_cell.angle_gamma   90.00
#
_symmetry.space_group_name_H-M   'P 1'
#
loop_
_entity.id
_entity.type
_entity.pdbx_description
1 polymer ?
#
loop_
_entity_poly.entity_id
_entity_poly.type
_entity_poly.pdbx_seq_one_letter_code
_entity_poly.pdbx_strand_id
1 'polypeptide(L)'
;MRTIPLTGHVLPWLSVLALILLFSCWWSPALALGDSLAVEPVKPEAAALYNLGAMQGARGNWQGARCSYGAAARIQPDLILARSSQALAAMELGELAVAEETFRRLIRRHPLFADARAGLTALLWRRGRQGEAESHWAASVGLDERYADAQWLLTMRQWPPGPVQDLRQFLASGTS
;
A
#
# COMPACT_ATOMS: atom_id res chain seq x y z
N MET A 1 -35.08 -4.81 -75.98
CA MET A 1 -35.08 -4.40 -74.55
C MET A 1 -34.38 -5.48 -73.74
N ARG A 2 -33.38 -5.06 -72.95
CA ARG A 2 -32.62 -5.79 -71.91
C ARG A 2 -33.58 -6.43 -70.87
N THR A 3 -33.31 -7.48 -70.09
CA THR A 3 -32.10 -8.27 -69.74
C THR A 3 -32.54 -9.54 -69.00
N ILE A 4 -31.64 -10.52 -68.97
CA ILE A 4 -31.69 -11.84 -68.31
C ILE A 4 -31.48 -11.72 -66.77
N PRO A 5 -31.44 -12.83 -66.00
CA PRO A 5 -32.35 -13.25 -64.93
C PRO A 5 -31.78 -12.89 -63.53
N LEU A 6 -32.29 -13.51 -62.47
CA LEU A 6 -31.49 -14.20 -61.42
C LEU A 6 -32.44 -14.62 -60.28
N THR A 7 -32.68 -15.92 -60.18
CA THR A 7 -33.32 -16.57 -59.03
C THR A 7 -32.54 -16.27 -57.77
N GLY A 8 -33.21 -15.63 -56.81
CA GLY A 8 -32.62 -15.17 -55.56
C GLY A 8 -32.20 -16.32 -54.66
N HIS A 9 -30.89 -16.47 -54.47
CA HIS A 9 -30.36 -17.10 -53.26
C HIS A 9 -30.52 -16.10 -52.11
N VAL A 10 -31.64 -16.21 -51.38
CA VAL A 10 -31.83 -15.52 -50.10
C VAL A 10 -31.04 -16.30 -49.05
N LEU A 11 -29.75 -16.00 -48.92
CA LEU A 11 -28.98 -16.42 -47.76
C LEU A 11 -29.54 -15.70 -46.52
N PRO A 12 -29.90 -16.41 -45.45
CA PRO A 12 -30.58 -15.82 -44.30
C PRO A 12 -29.60 -14.92 -43.53
N TRP A 13 -30.05 -13.69 -43.29
CA TRP A 13 -29.49 -12.68 -42.39
C TRP A 13 -29.18 -13.20 -40.96
N LEU A 14 -29.69 -14.39 -40.62
CA LEU A 14 -29.35 -15.12 -39.40
C LEU A 14 -27.86 -15.53 -39.31
N SER A 15 -27.14 -15.56 -40.44
CA SER A 15 -25.72 -15.95 -40.47
C SER A 15 -24.78 -14.87 -39.93
N VAL A 16 -25.16 -13.59 -39.99
CA VAL A 16 -24.33 -12.47 -39.50
C VAL A 16 -24.52 -12.27 -38.00
N LEU A 17 -25.74 -12.45 -37.48
CA LEU A 17 -26.02 -12.38 -36.05
C LEU A 17 -25.37 -13.53 -35.26
N ALA A 18 -25.28 -14.72 -35.86
CA ALA A 18 -24.56 -15.86 -35.26
C ALA A 18 -23.04 -15.61 -35.18
N LEU A 19 -22.43 -14.95 -36.17
CA LEU A 19 -21.02 -14.57 -36.15
C LEU A 19 -20.73 -13.42 -35.16
N ILE A 20 -21.63 -12.46 -35.01
CA ILE A 20 -21.51 -11.38 -34.01
C ILE A 20 -21.62 -11.92 -32.58
N LEU A 21 -22.54 -12.85 -32.31
CA LEU A 21 -22.70 -13.44 -30.98
C LEU A 21 -21.57 -14.42 -30.61
N LEU A 22 -20.93 -15.07 -31.59
CA LEU A 22 -19.73 -15.87 -31.37
C LEU A 22 -18.46 -15.02 -31.14
N PHE A 23 -18.35 -13.84 -31.77
CA PHE A 23 -17.25 -12.89 -31.50
C PHE A 23 -17.40 -12.15 -30.16
N SER A 24 -18.65 -11.90 -29.74
CA SER A 24 -18.98 -11.24 -28.46
C SER A 24 -18.73 -12.12 -27.23
N CYS A 25 -18.58 -13.44 -27.41
CA CYS A 25 -18.32 -14.39 -26.33
C CYS A 25 -16.84 -14.77 -26.21
N TRP A 26 -16.02 -14.50 -27.24
CA TRP A 26 -14.58 -14.77 -27.24
C TRP A 26 -13.74 -13.57 -26.78
N TRP A 27 -14.25 -12.34 -26.90
CA TRP A 27 -13.59 -11.15 -26.35
C TRP A 27 -14.03 -10.90 -24.91
N SER A 28 -13.62 -11.78 -23.99
CA SER A 28 -13.54 -11.42 -22.58
C SER A 28 -12.10 -10.96 -22.30
N PRO A 29 -11.82 -9.68 -22.01
CA PRO A 29 -10.53 -9.27 -21.48
C PRO A 29 -10.37 -9.65 -19.99
N ALA A 30 -11.21 -10.57 -19.47
CA ALA A 30 -11.25 -10.96 -18.07
C ALA A 30 -10.23 -12.05 -17.69
N LEU A 31 -9.37 -12.49 -18.61
CA LEU A 31 -8.46 -13.63 -18.40
C LEU A 31 -7.01 -13.36 -18.86
N ALA A 32 -6.56 -12.11 -18.79
CA ALA A 32 -5.17 -11.74 -19.10
C ALA A 32 -4.60 -10.61 -18.21
N LEU A 33 -5.08 -10.50 -16.97
CA LEU A 33 -4.33 -9.82 -15.91
C LEU A 33 -4.14 -10.82 -14.78
N GLY A 34 -2.88 -11.08 -14.46
CA GLY A 34 -2.46 -12.10 -13.51
C GLY A 34 -3.23 -12.04 -12.21
N ASP A 35 -3.77 -13.18 -11.85
CA ASP A 35 -4.39 -13.54 -10.58
C ASP A 35 -3.32 -13.57 -9.46
N SER A 36 -2.65 -12.43 -9.20
CA SER A 36 -1.45 -12.43 -8.37
C SER A 36 -1.32 -11.28 -7.38
N LEU A 37 -2.45 -10.74 -6.90
CA LEU A 37 -2.58 -10.17 -5.55
C LEU A 37 -4.05 -10.28 -5.14
N ALA A 38 -4.50 -11.48 -4.75
CA ALA A 38 -5.71 -11.62 -3.96
C ALA A 38 -5.47 -10.90 -2.62
N VAL A 39 -5.68 -9.59 -2.58
CA VAL A 39 -5.68 -8.82 -1.35
C VAL A 39 -6.94 -9.24 -0.62
N GLU A 40 -6.79 -9.99 0.47
CA GLU A 40 -7.94 -10.32 1.30
C GLU A 40 -8.62 -9.02 1.73
N PRO A 41 -9.96 -8.92 1.56
CA PRO A 41 -10.67 -7.73 1.97
C PRO A 41 -10.43 -7.49 3.46
N VAL A 42 -10.24 -6.24 3.84
CA VAL A 42 -9.97 -5.90 5.25
C VAL A 42 -11.20 -6.25 6.08
N LYS A 43 -11.01 -7.06 7.12
CA LYS A 43 -12.08 -7.43 8.06
C LYS A 43 -12.62 -6.17 8.73
N PRO A 44 -13.96 -5.99 8.83
CA PRO A 44 -14.55 -4.80 9.44
C PRO A 44 -14.02 -4.49 10.84
N GLU A 45 -13.78 -5.51 11.66
CA GLU A 45 -13.25 -5.37 13.02
C GLU A 45 -11.80 -4.87 13.01
N ALA A 46 -10.97 -5.37 12.08
CA ALA A 46 -9.60 -4.92 11.92
C ALA A 46 -9.56 -3.46 11.43
N ALA A 47 -10.42 -3.10 10.47
CA ALA A 47 -10.55 -1.73 9.98
C ALA A 47 -11.01 -0.76 11.09
N ALA A 48 -12.00 -1.16 11.89
CA ALA A 48 -12.49 -0.35 13.02
C ALA A 48 -11.39 -0.08 14.06
N LEU A 49 -10.63 -1.11 14.43
CA LEU A 49 -9.50 -0.98 15.37
C LEU A 49 -8.36 -0.15 14.79
N TYR A 50 -8.06 -0.29 13.49
CA TYR A 50 -7.08 0.55 12.82
C TYR A 50 -7.49 2.03 12.85
N ASN A 51 -8.75 2.33 12.52
CA ASN A 51 -9.28 3.69 12.55
C ASN A 51 -9.32 4.26 13.97
N LEU A 52 -9.65 3.44 14.97
CA LEU A 52 -9.56 3.85 16.38
C LEU A 52 -8.11 4.22 16.75
N GLY A 53 -7.13 3.44 16.30
CA GLY A 53 -5.72 3.75 16.52
C GLY A 53 -5.31 5.08 15.90
N ALA A 54 -5.73 5.33 14.67
CA ALA A 54 -5.54 6.61 13.97
C ALA A 54 -6.14 7.79 14.75
N MET A 55 -7.39 7.66 15.21
CA MET A 55 -8.05 8.71 16.00
C MET A 55 -7.36 8.96 17.34
N GLN A 56 -6.85 7.92 18.00
CA GLN A 56 -6.10 8.05 19.24
C GLN A 56 -4.75 8.74 19.00
N GLY A 57 -4.03 8.38 17.94
CA GLY A 57 -2.78 9.02 17.53
C GLY A 57 -2.97 10.51 17.20
N ALA A 58 -4.03 10.86 16.47
CA ALA A 58 -4.38 12.25 16.18
C ALA A 58 -4.64 13.09 17.45
N ARG A 59 -4.99 12.45 18.58
CA ARG A 59 -5.16 13.09 19.90
C ARG A 59 -3.90 13.02 20.77
N GLY A 60 -2.78 12.54 20.24
CA GLY A 60 -1.53 12.33 20.97
C GLY A 60 -1.53 11.11 21.91
N ASN A 61 -2.59 10.29 21.92
CA ASN A 61 -2.64 9.08 22.73
C ASN A 61 -1.96 7.91 22.00
N TRP A 62 -0.64 7.98 21.89
CA TRP A 62 0.17 7.00 21.16
C TRP A 62 0.20 5.61 21.83
N GLN A 63 0.05 5.55 23.16
CA GLN A 63 -0.07 4.27 23.87
C GLN A 63 -1.36 3.55 23.49
N GLY A 64 -2.50 4.27 23.47
CA GLY A 64 -3.76 3.74 22.97
C GLY A 64 -3.65 3.33 21.50
N ALA A 65 -3.10 4.21 20.66
CA ALA A 65 -2.95 3.96 19.23
C ALA A 65 -2.19 2.66 18.95
N ARG A 66 -1.05 2.47 19.63
CA ARG A 66 -0.24 1.24 19.56
C ARG A 66 -1.05 0.00 19.92
N CYS A 67 -1.85 0.04 20.99
CA CYS A 67 -2.71 -1.07 21.40
C CYS A 67 -3.77 -1.39 20.33
N SER A 68 -4.44 -0.36 19.79
CA SER A 68 -5.49 -0.50 18.78
C SER A 68 -4.94 -1.05 17.46
N TYR A 69 -3.80 -0.53 16.99
CA TYR A 69 -3.11 -1.06 15.82
C TYR A 69 -2.64 -2.51 16.02
N GLY A 70 -2.09 -2.83 17.20
CA GLY A 70 -1.72 -4.20 17.54
C GLY A 70 -2.90 -5.16 17.63
N ALA A 71 -4.08 -4.68 18.03
CA ALA A 71 -5.31 -5.46 18.00
C ALA A 71 -5.79 -5.70 16.55
N ALA A 72 -5.79 -4.67 15.69
CA ALA A 72 -6.09 -4.82 14.26
C ALA A 72 -5.16 -5.85 13.57
N ALA A 73 -3.85 -5.76 13.85
CA ALA A 73 -2.85 -6.69 13.33
C ALA A 73 -2.96 -8.13 13.86
N ARG A 74 -3.65 -8.36 14.99
CA ARG A 74 -3.98 -9.70 15.49
C ARG A 74 -5.21 -10.28 14.80
N ILE A 75 -6.22 -9.46 14.52
CA ILE A 75 -7.43 -9.88 13.79
C ILE A 75 -7.11 -10.22 12.33
N GLN A 76 -6.25 -9.42 11.71
CA GLN A 76 -5.81 -9.59 10.33
C GLN A 76 -4.28 -9.47 10.24
N PRO A 77 -3.53 -10.58 10.36
CA PRO A 77 -2.07 -10.59 10.35
C PRO A 77 -1.41 -10.06 9.07
N ASP A 78 -2.12 -10.13 7.95
CA ASP A 78 -1.78 -9.65 6.61
C ASP A 78 -2.11 -8.17 6.38
N LEU A 79 -2.81 -7.50 7.32
CA LEU A 79 -2.98 -6.04 7.32
C LEU A 79 -1.67 -5.37 7.75
N ILE A 80 -0.68 -5.36 6.84
CA ILE A 80 0.68 -4.88 7.10
C ILE A 80 0.72 -3.41 7.54
N LEU A 81 -0.24 -2.59 7.08
CA LEU A 81 -0.39 -1.20 7.50
C LEU A 81 -0.63 -1.09 9.02
N ALA A 82 -1.41 -2.00 9.62
CA ALA A 82 -1.64 -2.00 11.06
C ALA A 82 -0.35 -2.29 11.84
N ARG A 83 0.44 -3.27 11.39
CA ARG A 83 1.75 -3.57 12.01
C ARG A 83 2.74 -2.41 11.88
N SER A 84 2.76 -1.76 10.71
CA SER A 84 3.62 -0.60 10.47
C SER A 84 3.22 0.59 11.34
N SER A 85 1.92 0.91 11.41
CA SER A 85 1.40 1.97 12.30
C SER A 85 1.64 1.66 13.78
N GLN A 86 1.57 0.39 14.19
CA GLN A 86 1.97 -0.03 15.54
C GLN A 86 3.46 0.24 15.81
N ALA A 87 4.34 -0.07 14.86
CA ALA A 87 5.78 0.17 14.98
C ALA A 87 6.09 1.67 15.03
N LEU A 88 5.43 2.49 14.21
CA LEU A 88 5.54 3.94 14.26
C LEU A 88 5.08 4.51 15.62
N ALA A 89 3.95 4.04 16.14
CA ALA A 89 3.50 4.43 17.48
C ALA A 89 4.50 3.99 18.57
N ALA A 90 5.13 2.81 18.42
CA ALA A 90 6.20 2.38 19.31
C ALA A 90 7.45 3.29 19.22
N MET A 91 7.83 3.75 18.02
CA MET A 91 8.89 4.76 17.88
C MET A 91 8.55 6.07 18.60
N GLU A 92 7.32 6.55 18.44
CA GLU A 92 6.86 7.78 19.10
C GLU A 92 6.94 7.67 20.64
N LEU A 93 6.68 6.48 21.17
CA LEU A 93 6.81 6.16 22.59
C LEU A 93 8.26 5.89 23.04
N GLY A 94 9.24 5.98 22.14
CA GLY A 94 10.66 5.73 22.45
C GLY A 94 11.07 4.26 22.48
N GLU A 95 10.18 3.33 22.09
CA GLU A 95 10.44 1.89 22.07
C GLU A 95 11.19 1.45 20.80
N LEU A 96 12.37 2.04 20.57
CA LEU A 96 13.08 1.95 19.29
C LEU A 96 13.47 0.52 18.92
N ALA A 97 13.84 -0.33 19.89
CA ALA A 97 14.24 -1.71 19.61
C ALA A 97 13.07 -2.55 19.04
N VAL A 98 11.87 -2.40 19.60
CA VAL A 98 10.66 -3.10 19.14
C VAL A 98 10.26 -2.64 17.74
N ALA A 99 10.32 -1.33 17.51
CA ALA A 99 10.04 -0.76 16.20
C ALA A 99 11.03 -1.24 15.13
N GLU A 100 12.33 -1.24 15.43
CA GLU A 100 13.38 -1.67 14.51
C GLU A 100 13.19 -3.13 14.10
N GLU A 101 12.96 -4.01 15.07
CA GLU A 101 12.71 -5.43 14.79
C GLU A 101 11.47 -5.61 13.90
N THR A 102 10.40 -4.86 14.18
CA THR A 102 9.15 -4.92 13.44
C THR A 102 9.33 -4.46 11.99
N PHE A 103 9.98 -3.32 11.74
CA PHE A 103 10.24 -2.85 10.38
C PHE A 103 11.15 -3.81 9.61
N ARG A 104 12.23 -4.29 10.22
CA ARG A 104 13.11 -5.28 9.56
C ARG A 104 12.35 -6.56 9.20
N ARG A 105 11.43 -7.01 10.05
CA ARG A 105 10.57 -8.17 9.75
C ARG A 105 9.58 -7.88 8.61
N LEU A 106 8.96 -6.69 8.60
CA LEU A 106 8.08 -6.25 7.52
C LEU A 106 8.83 -6.19 6.19
N ILE A 107 10.04 -5.60 6.16
CA ILE A 107 10.86 -5.51 4.95
C ILE A 107 11.26 -6.90 4.44
N ARG A 108 11.64 -7.84 5.32
CA ARG A 108 11.97 -9.22 4.90
C ARG A 108 10.78 -9.92 4.24
N ARG A 109 9.57 -9.73 4.74
CA ARG A 109 8.36 -10.41 4.22
C ARG A 109 7.71 -9.66 3.06
N HIS A 110 7.82 -8.34 3.05
CA HIS A 110 7.20 -7.43 2.10
C HIS A 110 8.26 -6.47 1.55
N PRO A 111 9.18 -6.95 0.70
CA PRO A 111 10.29 -6.15 0.19
C PRO A 111 9.86 -5.05 -0.77
N LEU A 112 8.58 -4.85 -1.08
CA LEU A 112 8.09 -3.70 -1.85
C LEU A 112 7.28 -2.72 -0.99
N PHE A 113 7.27 -2.89 0.33
CA PHE A 113 6.54 -2.03 1.23
C PHE A 113 7.36 -0.79 1.61
N ALA A 114 7.08 0.33 0.94
CA ALA A 114 7.78 1.60 1.13
C ALA A 114 7.66 2.13 2.57
N ASP A 115 6.48 2.03 3.20
CA ASP A 115 6.20 2.54 4.55
C ASP A 115 7.19 2.02 5.60
N ALA A 116 7.48 0.71 5.57
CA ALA A 116 8.40 0.10 6.51
C ALA A 116 9.86 0.52 6.28
N ARG A 117 10.24 0.83 5.02
CA ARG A 117 11.58 1.33 4.71
C ARG A 117 11.75 2.77 5.16
N ALA A 118 10.80 3.64 4.84
CA ALA A 118 10.81 5.02 5.34
C ALA A 118 10.81 5.04 6.88
N GLY A 119 10.00 4.18 7.53
CA GLY A 119 9.96 4.09 8.99
C GLY A 119 11.29 3.63 9.58
N LEU A 120 11.95 2.66 8.94
CA LEU A 120 13.28 2.22 9.33
C LEU A 120 14.35 3.30 9.08
N THR A 121 14.27 4.06 7.98
CA THR A 121 15.13 5.23 7.72
C THR A 121 15.02 6.25 8.85
N ALA A 122 13.80 6.66 9.20
CA ALA A 122 13.57 7.60 10.31
C ALA A 122 14.14 7.08 11.65
N LEU A 123 13.93 5.80 11.93
CA LEU A 123 14.45 5.15 13.14
C LEU A 123 15.98 5.11 13.18
N LEU A 124 16.60 4.70 12.07
CA LEU A 124 18.06 4.59 11.96
C LEU A 124 18.72 5.96 12.05
N TRP A 125 18.12 6.99 11.44
CA TRP A 125 18.53 8.38 11.61
C TRP A 125 18.52 8.78 13.08
N ARG A 126 17.40 8.58 13.78
CA ARG A 126 17.29 8.87 15.22
C ARG A 126 18.35 8.15 16.06
N ARG A 127 18.80 6.96 15.62
CA ARG A 127 19.84 6.14 16.27
C ARG A 127 21.27 6.50 15.82
N GLY A 128 21.46 7.49 14.95
CA GLY A 128 22.77 7.91 14.43
C GLY A 128 23.38 6.97 13.39
N ARG A 129 22.59 6.04 12.82
CA ARG A 129 23.04 5.04 11.84
C ARG A 129 22.81 5.53 10.40
N GLN A 130 23.46 6.63 10.05
CA GLN A 130 23.19 7.37 8.82
C GLN A 130 23.37 6.54 7.54
N GLY A 131 24.48 5.81 7.39
CA GLY A 131 24.73 5.03 6.16
C GLY A 131 23.68 3.94 5.90
N GLU A 132 23.15 3.31 6.95
CA GLU A 132 22.03 2.36 6.80
C GLU A 132 20.72 3.08 6.50
N ALA A 133 20.48 4.26 7.09
CA ALA A 133 19.30 5.07 6.80
C ALA A 133 19.24 5.49 5.32
N GLU A 134 20.37 5.91 4.74
CA GLU A 134 20.50 6.26 3.31
C GLU A 134 20.16 5.08 2.40
N SER A 135 20.67 3.89 2.71
CA SER A 135 20.38 2.67 1.93
C SER A 135 18.89 2.32 1.93
N HIS A 136 18.22 2.44 3.09
CA HIS A 136 16.79 2.20 3.18
C HIS A 136 15.95 3.31 2.53
N TRP A 137 16.43 4.56 2.57
CA TRP A 137 15.75 5.68 1.95
C TRP A 137 15.71 5.57 0.44
N ALA A 138 16.86 5.29 -0.19
CA ALA A 138 16.95 5.12 -1.64
C ALA A 138 15.97 4.05 -2.14
N ALA A 139 15.86 2.94 -1.40
CA ALA A 139 14.89 1.89 -1.70
C ALA A 139 13.43 2.30 -1.40
N SER A 140 13.17 3.19 -0.45
CA SER A 140 11.82 3.67 -0.12
C SER A 140 11.28 4.61 -1.19
N VAL A 141 12.05 5.65 -1.54
CA VAL A 141 11.63 6.68 -2.50
C VAL A 141 11.48 6.11 -3.91
N GLY A 142 12.31 5.10 -4.27
CA GLY A 142 12.16 4.37 -5.53
C GLY A 142 10.89 3.50 -5.61
N LEU A 143 10.22 3.23 -4.47
CA LEU A 143 8.94 2.52 -4.43
C LEU A 143 7.75 3.49 -4.38
N ASP A 144 7.87 4.59 -3.63
CA ASP A 144 6.82 5.59 -3.48
C ASP A 144 7.44 6.94 -3.04
N GLU A 145 7.41 7.92 -3.94
CA GLU A 145 8.01 9.23 -3.72
C GLU A 145 7.27 10.06 -2.65
N ARG A 146 6.01 9.72 -2.34
CA ARG A 146 5.20 10.47 -1.37
C ARG A 146 5.76 10.41 0.05
N TYR A 147 6.64 9.45 0.36
CA TYR A 147 7.32 9.40 1.66
C TYR A 147 8.30 10.57 1.88
N ALA A 148 8.64 11.34 0.83
CA ALA A 148 9.39 12.59 0.98
C ALA A 148 8.51 13.77 1.42
N ASP A 149 7.19 13.66 1.25
CA ASP A 149 6.24 14.70 1.62
C ASP A 149 5.81 14.54 3.08
N ALA A 150 6.40 15.35 3.95
CA ALA A 150 6.09 15.35 5.38
C ALA A 150 4.62 15.71 5.67
N GLN A 151 3.99 16.55 4.86
CA GLN A 151 2.58 16.91 5.05
C GLN A 151 1.68 15.73 4.70
N TRP A 152 1.98 15.02 3.61
CA TRP A 152 1.30 13.77 3.26
C TRP A 152 1.45 12.72 4.37
N LEU A 153 2.64 12.57 4.95
CA LEU A 153 2.87 11.65 6.06
C LEU A 153 2.00 11.97 7.28
N LEU A 154 1.86 13.23 7.65
CA LEU A 154 1.07 13.66 8.80
C LEU A 154 -0.44 13.54 8.55
N THR A 155 -0.90 13.87 7.35
CA THR A 155 -2.34 14.04 7.08
C THR A 155 -2.98 12.80 6.48
N MET A 156 -2.36 12.23 5.45
CA MET A 156 -2.91 11.12 4.69
C MET A 156 -2.50 9.79 5.31
N ARG A 157 -1.20 9.62 5.58
CA ARG A 157 -0.68 8.38 6.16
C ARG A 157 -0.81 8.35 7.68
N GLN A 158 -0.90 9.51 8.33
CA GLN A 158 -1.07 9.70 9.77
C GLN A 158 0.08 9.12 10.61
N TRP A 159 1.32 9.36 10.16
CA TRP A 159 2.49 9.08 10.97
C TRP A 159 2.52 9.95 12.23
N PRO A 160 3.11 9.44 13.32
CA PRO A 160 3.40 10.27 14.49
C PRO A 160 4.41 11.38 14.16
N PRO A 161 4.34 12.52 14.86
CA PRO A 161 5.15 13.69 14.53
C PRO A 161 6.66 13.45 14.75
N GLY A 162 7.07 12.62 15.71
CA GLY A 162 8.48 12.30 15.96
C GLY A 162 9.15 11.62 14.76
N PRO A 163 8.69 10.45 14.28
CA PRO A 163 9.21 9.81 13.08
C PRO A 163 9.21 10.70 11.84
N VAL A 164 8.18 11.54 11.66
CA VAL A 164 8.16 12.51 10.54
C VAL A 164 9.27 13.54 10.69
N GLN A 165 9.51 14.03 11.90
CA GLN A 165 10.58 14.98 12.19
C GLN A 165 11.97 14.37 11.96
N ASP A 166 12.18 13.11 12.36
CA ASP A 166 13.43 12.40 12.08
C ASP A 166 13.68 12.28 10.58
N LEU A 167 12.65 11.89 9.82
CA LEU A 167 12.77 11.76 8.37
C LEU A 167 13.05 13.11 7.71
N ARG A 168 12.41 14.19 8.17
CA ARG A 168 12.66 15.55 7.69
C ARG A 168 14.11 15.98 7.93
N GLN A 169 14.65 15.69 9.11
CA GLN A 169 16.06 16.00 9.44
C GLN A 169 17.02 15.18 8.58
N PHE A 170 16.75 13.90 8.40
CA PHE A 170 17.50 13.05 7.49
C PHE A 170 17.54 13.65 6.07
N LEU A 171 16.39 14.06 5.52
CA LEU A 171 16.32 14.66 4.18
C LEU A 171 17.09 15.98 4.07
N ALA A 172 17.02 16.82 5.10
CA ALA A 172 17.77 18.07 5.14
C ALA A 172 19.29 17.84 5.25
N SER A 173 19.73 16.72 5.83
CA SER A 173 21.16 16.40 5.97
C SER A 173 21.84 16.01 4.65
N GLY A 174 21.08 15.48 3.69
CA GLY A 174 21.59 15.07 2.37
C GLY A 174 21.61 16.16 1.30
N THR A 175 21.06 17.34 1.60
CA THR A 175 21.04 18.50 0.67
C THR A 175 22.16 19.50 0.90
N SER A 176 23.18 19.14 1.70
CA SER A 176 24.32 19.99 2.08
C SER A 176 25.58 19.66 1.28
#